data_AF-A0A165H6Q4-F1
#
_entry.id   AF-A0A165H6Q4-F1
#
_cell.length_a   1.000
_cell.length_b   1.000
_cell.length_c   1.000
_cell.angle_alpha   90.00
_cell.angle_beta   90.00
_cell.angle_gamma   90.00
#
_symmetry.space_group_name_H-M   'P 1'
#
loop_
_entity.id
_entity.type
_entity.pdbx_description
1 polymer ?
#
loop_
_entity_poly.entity_id
_entity_poly.type
_entity_poly.pdbx_seq_one_letter_code
_entity_poly.pdbx_strand_id
1 'polypeptide(L)'
;MCSERTRLSGTACDLLATIAPRMGDKFDAVLPLFFPEVLKLCSRTNKLFIARAQKTLAVIITHTKLAGVFPFLREAVKDKSHTLRISAIEMTLQCMKEYEARILRAKVDDIESILRSTATDPNPEARKLSKQLFELYKKQFPDRVEECVHLR
;
A
#
# COMPACT_ATOMS: atom_id res chain seq x y z
N MET A 1 -9.95 18.00 -21.43
CA MET A 1 -10.74 16.81 -21.82
C MET A 1 -10.20 15.57 -21.10
N CYS A 2 -11.03 14.80 -20.40
CA CYS A 2 -10.66 13.47 -19.90
C CYS A 2 -10.83 12.46 -21.04
N SER A 3 -9.80 11.66 -21.30
CA SER A 3 -9.89 10.54 -22.25
C SER A 3 -10.95 9.53 -21.78
N GLU A 4 -11.56 8.78 -22.70
CA GLU A 4 -12.45 7.67 -22.37
C GLU A 4 -11.77 6.63 -21.46
N ARG A 5 -10.46 6.43 -21.64
CA ARG A 5 -9.63 5.60 -20.76
C ARG A 5 -9.59 6.14 -19.33
N THR A 6 -9.59 7.46 -19.15
CA THR A 6 -9.67 8.12 -17.84
C THR A 6 -11.02 7.90 -17.17
N ARG A 7 -12.10 7.97 -17.95
CA ARG A 7 -13.46 7.75 -17.46
C ARG A 7 -13.64 6.30 -17.03
N LEU A 8 -13.21 5.35 -17.86
CA LEU A 8 -13.30 3.92 -17.57
C LEU A 8 -12.52 3.54 -16.31
N SER A 9 -11.26 3.99 -16.17
CA SER A 9 -10.48 3.72 -14.95
C SER A 9 -11.11 4.36 -13.72
N GLY A 10 -11.75 5.53 -13.88
CA GLY A 10 -12.50 6.17 -12.79
C GLY A 10 -13.67 5.31 -12.35
N THR A 11 -14.52 4.90 -13.28
CA THR A 11 -15.69 4.05 -13.00
C THR A 11 -15.29 2.69 -12.41
N ALA A 12 -14.19 2.09 -12.87
CA ALA A 12 -13.67 0.85 -12.29
C ALA A 12 -13.18 1.04 -10.84
N CYS A 13 -12.47 2.14 -10.56
CA CYS A 13 -12.06 2.50 -9.20
C CYS A 13 -13.26 2.75 -8.28
N ASP A 14 -14.31 3.40 -8.79
CA ASP A 14 -15.55 3.67 -8.04
C ASP A 14 -16.31 2.36 -7.75
N LEU A 15 -16.36 1.44 -8.72
CA LEU A 15 -16.94 0.11 -8.55
C LEU A 15 -16.22 -0.67 -7.45
N LEU A 16 -14.89 -0.72 -7.48
CA LEU A 16 -14.09 -1.41 -6.47
C LEU A 16 -14.26 -0.80 -5.08
N ALA A 17 -14.26 0.53 -4.98
CA ALA A 17 -14.51 1.23 -3.72
C ALA A 17 -15.92 0.94 -3.17
N THR A 18 -16.87 0.63 -4.05
CA THR A 18 -18.26 0.31 -3.69
C THR A 18 -18.43 -1.16 -3.30
N ILE A 19 -17.71 -2.07 -3.95
CA ILE A 19 -17.84 -3.52 -3.75
C ILE A 19 -16.98 -4.04 -2.60
N ALA A 20 -15.74 -3.56 -2.46
CA ALA A 20 -14.81 -4.05 -1.44
C ALA A 20 -15.39 -4.02 -0.02
N PRO A 21 -16.11 -2.96 0.43
CA PRO A 21 -16.76 -2.94 1.74
C PRO A 21 -17.85 -3.99 1.93
N ARG A 22 -18.53 -4.40 0.85
CA ARG A 22 -19.59 -5.41 0.91
C ARG A 22 -19.06 -6.83 0.87
N MET A 23 -17.90 -7.03 0.24
CA MET A 23 -17.26 -8.34 0.15
C MET A 23 -16.46 -8.67 1.40
N GLY A 24 -15.83 -7.68 2.05
CA GLY A 24 -14.94 -7.90 3.18
C GLY A 24 -13.88 -8.93 2.82
N ASP A 25 -13.76 -9.98 3.64
CA ASP A 25 -12.79 -11.08 3.45
C ASP A 25 -12.97 -11.84 2.13
N LYS A 26 -14.21 -11.90 1.59
CA LYS A 26 -14.46 -12.57 0.30
C LYS A 26 -13.77 -11.88 -0.88
N PHE A 27 -13.31 -10.64 -0.68
CA PHE A 27 -12.52 -9.93 -1.68
C PHE A 27 -11.17 -10.59 -1.96
N ASP A 28 -10.67 -11.47 -1.07
CA ASP A 28 -9.38 -12.15 -1.22
C ASP A 28 -9.26 -12.93 -2.53
N ALA A 29 -10.34 -13.60 -2.95
CA ALA A 29 -10.38 -14.37 -4.19
C ALA A 29 -10.15 -13.51 -5.45
N VAL A 30 -10.47 -12.21 -5.39
CA VAL A 30 -10.33 -11.27 -6.51
C VAL A 30 -9.23 -10.24 -6.29
N LEU A 31 -8.62 -10.23 -5.10
CA LEU A 31 -7.56 -9.30 -4.73
C LEU A 31 -6.39 -9.32 -5.74
N PRO A 32 -5.87 -10.48 -6.18
CA PRO A 32 -4.75 -10.52 -7.13
C PRO A 32 -5.10 -9.96 -8.52
N LEU A 33 -6.38 -9.89 -8.88
CA LEU A 33 -6.83 -9.37 -10.18
C LEU A 33 -6.89 -7.84 -10.17
N PHE A 34 -7.32 -7.25 -9.05
CA PHE A 34 -7.63 -5.82 -9.00
C PHE A 34 -6.58 -4.99 -8.30
N PHE A 35 -6.06 -5.46 -7.16
CA PHE A 35 -5.14 -4.67 -6.33
C PHE A 35 -3.87 -4.23 -7.06
N PRO A 36 -3.10 -5.12 -7.72
CA PRO A 36 -1.90 -4.71 -8.44
C PRO A 36 -2.20 -3.77 -9.61
N GLU A 37 -3.34 -3.93 -10.28
CA GLU A 37 -3.73 -3.06 -11.41
C GLU A 37 -4.11 -1.65 -10.94
N VAL A 38 -4.83 -1.52 -9.83
CA VAL A 38 -5.10 -0.21 -9.21
C VAL A 38 -3.80 0.41 -8.71
N LEU A 39 -2.90 -0.38 -8.12
CA LEU A 39 -1.60 0.09 -7.64
C LEU A 39 -0.75 0.65 -8.81
N LYS A 40 -0.74 -0.02 -9.97
CA LYS A 40 -0.07 0.49 -11.19
C LYS A 40 -0.61 1.85 -11.64
N LEU A 41 -1.87 2.20 -11.37
CA LEU A 41 -2.40 3.54 -11.70
C LEU A 41 -1.69 4.67 -10.92
N CYS A 42 -1.08 4.38 -9.77
CA CYS A 42 -0.28 5.33 -9.00
C CYS A 42 1.06 5.69 -9.68
N SER A 43 1.48 4.93 -10.70
CA SER A 43 2.68 5.24 -11.51
C SER A 43 2.43 6.31 -12.58
N ARG A 44 1.17 6.68 -12.83
CA ARG A 44 0.78 7.59 -13.91
C ARG A 44 1.12 9.04 -13.55
N THR A 45 1.37 9.89 -14.54
CA THR A 45 1.78 11.29 -14.32
C THR A 45 0.63 12.23 -13.92
N ASN A 46 -0.62 11.80 -14.09
CA ASN A 46 -1.78 12.63 -13.80
C ASN A 46 -2.22 12.51 -12.33
N LYS A 47 -2.08 13.60 -11.57
CA LYS A 47 -2.42 13.68 -10.14
C LYS A 47 -3.83 13.21 -9.80
N LEU A 48 -4.81 13.45 -10.68
CA LEU A 48 -6.19 13.02 -10.45
C LEU A 48 -6.32 11.48 -10.49
N PHE A 49 -5.55 10.80 -11.34
CA PHE A 49 -5.55 9.34 -11.38
C PHE A 49 -4.89 8.76 -10.13
N ILE A 50 -3.74 9.32 -9.74
CA ILE A 50 -3.04 8.88 -8.53
C ILE A 50 -3.96 9.02 -7.32
N ALA A 51 -4.56 10.20 -7.12
CA ALA A 51 -5.45 10.45 -5.99
C ALA A 51 -6.66 9.50 -5.95
N ARG A 52 -7.26 9.20 -7.11
CA ARG A 52 -8.36 8.23 -7.21
C ARG A 52 -7.90 6.82 -6.88
N ALA A 53 -6.77 6.38 -7.44
CA ALA A 53 -6.22 5.06 -7.19
C ALA A 53 -5.88 4.87 -5.71
N GLN A 54 -5.20 5.83 -5.10
CA GLN A 54 -4.88 5.85 -3.67
C GLN A 54 -6.15 5.76 -2.81
N LYS A 55 -7.19 6.52 -3.15
CA LYS A 55 -8.49 6.44 -2.44
C LYS A 55 -9.12 5.05 -2.55
N THR A 56 -9.13 4.46 -3.74
CA THR A 56 -9.66 3.10 -3.94
C THR A 56 -8.86 2.05 -3.17
N LEU A 57 -7.52 2.12 -3.22
CA LEU A 57 -6.65 1.22 -2.45
C LEU A 57 -6.89 1.35 -0.94
N ALA A 58 -7.01 2.59 -0.43
CA ALA A 58 -7.30 2.84 0.97
C ALA A 58 -8.64 2.21 1.39
N VAL A 59 -9.69 2.33 0.56
CA VAL A 59 -10.99 1.68 0.81
C VAL A 59 -10.85 0.16 0.83
N ILE A 60 -10.13 -0.44 -0.13
CA ILE A 60 -9.89 -1.88 -0.12
C ILE A 60 -9.18 -2.30 1.17
N ILE A 61 -8.10 -1.60 1.55
CA ILE A 61 -7.30 -1.92 2.74
C ILE A 61 -8.15 -1.81 4.02
N THR A 62 -8.84 -0.69 4.22
CA THR A 62 -9.59 -0.41 5.44
C THR A 62 -10.75 -1.40 5.64
N HIS A 63 -11.43 -1.79 4.56
CA HIS A 63 -12.64 -2.62 4.68
C HIS A 63 -12.41 -4.13 4.54
N THR A 64 -11.34 -4.56 3.88
CA THR A 64 -11.09 -6.00 3.66
C THR A 64 -10.02 -6.55 4.60
N LYS A 65 -9.10 -5.71 5.08
CA LYS A 65 -8.02 -6.06 6.00
C LYS A 65 -7.18 -7.30 5.59
N LEU A 66 -7.06 -7.56 4.30
CA LEU A 66 -6.45 -8.76 3.76
C LEU A 66 -4.92 -8.74 3.84
N ALA A 67 -4.34 -9.78 4.44
CA ALA A 67 -2.87 -9.97 4.46
C ALA A 67 -2.25 -10.10 3.07
N GLY A 68 -3.04 -10.48 2.06
CA GLY A 68 -2.62 -10.63 0.67
C GLY A 68 -2.14 -9.34 0.00
N VAL A 69 -2.39 -8.17 0.60
CA VAL A 69 -1.94 -6.88 0.04
C VAL A 69 -0.42 -6.67 0.14
N PHE A 70 0.22 -7.22 1.19
CA PHE A 70 1.61 -6.92 1.52
C PHE A 70 2.63 -7.33 0.44
N PRO A 71 2.53 -8.52 -0.19
CA PRO A 71 3.42 -8.87 -1.30
C PRO A 71 3.38 -7.88 -2.46
N PHE A 72 2.20 -7.35 -2.80
CA PHE A 72 2.05 -6.34 -3.86
C PHE A 72 2.66 -5.00 -3.47
N LEU A 73 2.48 -4.57 -2.21
CA LEU A 73 3.08 -3.35 -1.69
C LEU A 73 4.62 -3.45 -1.65
N ARG A 74 5.15 -4.61 -1.22
CA ARG A 74 6.59 -4.91 -1.20
C ARG A 74 7.23 -4.81 -2.59
N GLU A 75 6.52 -5.26 -3.61
CA GLU A 75 7.02 -5.13 -4.98
C GLU A 75 6.93 -3.69 -5.48
N ALA A 76 5.83 -3.00 -5.20
CA ALA A 76 5.61 -1.63 -5.66
C ALA A 76 6.61 -0.61 -5.10
N VAL A 77 7.13 -0.81 -3.88
CA VAL A 77 8.18 0.06 -3.32
C VAL A 77 9.55 -0.07 -4.01
N LYS A 78 9.72 -1.03 -4.93
CA LYS A 78 10.94 -1.18 -5.74
C LYS A 78 10.81 -0.58 -7.13
N ASP A 79 9.65 -0.05 -7.48
CA ASP A 79 9.38 0.44 -8.83
C ASP A 79 10.19 1.72 -9.16
N LYS A 80 10.49 1.92 -10.44
CA LYS A 80 11.20 3.12 -10.92
C LYS A 80 10.40 4.40 -10.67
N SER A 81 9.08 4.32 -10.67
CA SER A 81 8.17 5.44 -10.43
C SER A 81 8.12 5.82 -8.95
N HIS A 82 8.63 7.02 -8.62
CA HIS A 82 8.60 7.53 -7.25
C HIS A 82 7.18 7.72 -6.71
N THR A 83 6.19 8.05 -7.55
CA THR A 83 4.79 8.22 -7.12
C THR A 83 4.17 6.89 -6.72
N LEU A 84 4.53 5.81 -7.43
CA LEU A 84 4.13 4.45 -7.07
C LEU A 84 4.76 4.02 -5.75
N ARG A 85 6.08 4.22 -5.58
CA ARG A 85 6.76 3.90 -4.32
C ARG A 85 6.16 4.64 -3.13
N ILE A 86 5.94 5.95 -3.26
CA ILE A 86 5.28 6.78 -2.23
C ILE A 86 3.89 6.22 -1.88
N SER A 87 3.08 5.94 -2.89
CA SER A 87 1.73 5.39 -2.69
C SER A 87 1.76 4.04 -1.97
N ALA A 88 2.71 3.17 -2.30
CA ALA A 88 2.86 1.87 -1.63
C ALA A 88 3.27 2.03 -0.15
N ILE A 89 4.13 3.00 0.18
CA ILE A 89 4.47 3.32 1.58
C ILE A 89 3.24 3.84 2.32
N GLU A 90 2.45 4.75 1.72
CA GLU A 90 1.20 5.26 2.29
C GLU A 90 0.18 4.15 2.56
N MET A 91 0.04 3.22 1.61
CA MET A 91 -0.86 2.07 1.80
C MET A 91 -0.35 1.12 2.89
N THR A 92 0.97 0.94 3.02
CA THR A 92 1.56 0.16 4.12
C THR A 92 1.31 0.83 5.48
N LEU A 93 1.46 2.16 5.56
CA LEU A 93 1.09 2.95 6.72
C LEU A 93 -0.38 2.79 7.10
N GLN A 94 -1.27 2.77 6.12
CA GLN A 94 -2.70 2.53 6.35
C GLN A 94 -2.94 1.13 6.90
N CYS A 95 -2.30 0.09 6.34
CA CYS A 95 -2.39 -1.26 6.88
C CYS A 95 -1.93 -1.32 8.35
N MET A 96 -0.80 -0.68 8.68
CA MET A 96 -0.27 -0.63 10.06
C MET A 96 -1.21 0.04 11.06
N LYS A 97 -2.08 0.96 10.61
CA LYS A 97 -3.07 1.64 11.46
C LYS A 97 -4.37 0.85 11.62
N GLU A 98 -4.79 0.15 10.58
CA GLU A 98 -6.13 -0.45 10.50
C GLU A 98 -6.16 -1.95 10.85
N TYR A 99 -5.04 -2.65 10.68
CA TYR A 99 -4.99 -4.11 10.78
C TYR A 99 -4.69 -4.53 12.22
N GLU A 100 -5.20 -5.70 12.59
CA GLU A 100 -4.91 -6.30 13.88
C GLU A 100 -3.45 -6.77 13.96
N ALA A 101 -2.89 -6.74 15.18
CA ALA A 101 -1.51 -7.12 15.44
C ALA A 101 -1.15 -8.53 14.93
N ARG A 102 -2.10 -9.48 15.00
CA ARG A 102 -1.90 -10.85 14.50
C ARG A 102 -1.64 -10.89 12.99
N ILE A 103 -2.40 -10.12 12.22
CA ILE A 103 -2.26 -10.06 10.75
C ILE A 103 -0.92 -9.40 10.40
N LEU A 104 -0.62 -8.27 11.06
CA LEU A 104 0.63 -7.56 10.85
C LEU A 104 1.84 -8.44 11.21
N ARG A 105 1.77 -9.20 12.31
CA ARG A 105 2.84 -10.11 12.73
C ARG A 105 3.07 -11.24 11.73
N ALA A 106 2.03 -11.75 11.09
CA ALA A 106 2.15 -12.76 10.03
C ALA A 106 2.78 -12.22 8.74
N LYS A 107 2.83 -10.89 8.57
CA LYS A 107 3.39 -10.19 7.40
C LYS A 107 4.56 -9.27 7.74
N VAL A 108 5.16 -9.50 8.91
CA VAL A 108 6.24 -8.66 9.43
C VAL A 108 7.46 -8.65 8.51
N ASP A 109 7.81 -9.77 7.87
CA ASP A 109 8.95 -9.84 6.96
C ASP A 109 8.73 -9.00 5.68
N ASP A 110 7.47 -8.94 5.18
CA ASP A 110 7.11 -8.05 4.08
C ASP A 110 7.21 -6.58 4.51
N ILE A 111 6.74 -6.24 5.72
CA ILE A 111 6.81 -4.89 6.29
C ILE A 111 8.26 -4.44 6.51
N GLU A 112 9.11 -5.29 7.08
CA GLU A 112 10.53 -5.03 7.27
C GLU A 112 11.25 -4.89 5.92
N SER A 113 10.90 -5.71 4.93
CA SER A 113 11.43 -5.56 3.57
C SER A 113 11.06 -4.20 2.98
N ILE A 114 9.82 -3.73 3.17
CA ILE A 114 9.38 -2.41 2.72
C ILE A 114 10.17 -1.30 3.43
N LEU A 115 10.34 -1.39 4.75
CA LEU A 115 11.12 -0.45 5.54
C LEU A 115 12.57 -0.37 5.06
N ARG A 116 13.23 -1.51 4.85
CA ARG A 116 14.60 -1.58 4.35
C ARG A 116 14.73 -0.93 2.97
N SER A 117 13.83 -1.25 2.04
CA SER A 117 13.88 -0.68 0.68
C SER A 117 13.62 0.83 0.64
N THR A 118 12.88 1.39 1.60
CA THR A 118 12.40 2.78 1.54
C THR A 118 13.16 3.73 2.46
N ALA A 119 13.91 3.20 3.43
CA ALA A 119 14.69 3.99 4.38
C ALA A 119 15.73 4.91 3.70
N THR A 120 16.33 4.42 2.62
CA THR A 120 17.34 5.12 1.81
C THR A 120 16.82 5.50 0.42
N ASP A 121 15.49 5.60 0.25
CA ASP A 121 14.90 5.96 -1.05
C ASP A 121 15.48 7.28 -1.57
N PRO A 122 15.80 7.42 -2.87
CA PRO A 122 16.28 8.69 -3.43
C PRO A 122 15.32 9.86 -3.21
N ASN A 123 14.00 9.61 -3.14
CA ASN A 123 12.99 10.63 -2.97
C ASN A 123 12.83 11.03 -1.47
N PRO A 124 12.91 12.34 -1.13
CA PRO A 124 12.81 12.79 0.25
C PRO A 124 11.45 12.54 0.91
N GLU A 125 10.35 12.59 0.16
CA GLU A 125 9.01 12.32 0.71
C GLU A 125 8.86 10.82 1.03
N ALA A 126 9.38 9.94 0.18
CA ALA A 126 9.42 8.50 0.46
C ALA A 126 10.19 8.21 1.77
N ARG A 127 11.36 8.84 1.97
CA ARG A 127 12.12 8.70 3.22
C ARG A 127 11.36 9.24 4.44
N LYS A 128 10.63 10.35 4.30
CA LYS A 128 9.81 10.92 5.38
C LYS A 128 8.67 9.98 5.78
N LEU A 129 7.95 9.41 4.81
CA LEU A 129 6.90 8.42 5.06
C LEU A 129 7.47 7.12 5.62
N SER A 130 8.63 6.66 5.14
CA SER A 130 9.35 5.50 5.68
C SER A 130 9.72 5.69 7.16
N LYS A 131 10.14 6.88 7.57
CA LYS A 131 10.35 7.22 8.99
C LYS A 131 9.05 7.11 9.80
N GLN A 132 7.93 7.63 9.29
CA GLN A 132 6.64 7.48 9.97
C GLN A 132 6.23 6.01 10.10
N LEU A 133 6.49 5.21 9.05
CA LEU A 133 6.22 3.78 9.06
C LEU A 133 7.07 3.07 10.12
N PHE A 134 8.32 3.46 10.24
CA PHE A 134 9.23 2.91 11.25
C PHE A 134 8.78 3.25 12.68
N GLU A 135 8.28 4.47 12.94
CA GLU A 135 7.75 4.82 14.25
C GLU A 135 6.50 4.03 14.62
N LEU A 136 5.61 3.72 13.66
CA LEU A 136 4.50 2.79 13.90
C LEU A 136 4.98 1.36 14.12
N TYR A 137 5.98 0.92 13.35
CA TYR A 137 6.58 -0.39 13.48
C TYR A 137 7.16 -0.61 14.89
N LYS A 138 7.92 0.35 15.43
CA LYS A 138 8.46 0.26 16.81
C LYS A 138 7.38 0.08 17.86
N LYS A 139 6.25 0.78 17.70
CA LYS A 139 5.12 0.68 18.63
C LYS A 139 4.43 -0.68 18.55
N GLN A 140 4.32 -1.25 17.35
CA GLN A 140 3.62 -2.51 17.11
C GLN A 140 4.48 -3.75 17.40
N PHE A 141 5.80 -3.64 17.20
CA PHE A 141 6.76 -4.73 17.30
C PHE A 141 8.03 -4.32 18.07
N PRO A 142 7.92 -3.91 19.35
CA PRO A 142 9.08 -3.45 20.12
C PRO A 142 10.19 -4.50 20.19
N ASP A 143 9.83 -5.78 20.29
CA ASP A 143 10.77 -6.91 20.41
C ASP A 143 11.60 -7.17 19.14
N ARG A 144 11.20 -6.62 17.98
CA ARG A 144 11.87 -6.83 16.69
C ARG A 144 12.59 -5.59 16.17
N VAL A 145 12.65 -4.51 16.97
CA VAL A 145 13.27 -3.26 16.52
C VAL A 145 14.77 -3.44 16.31
N GLU A 146 15.46 -4.12 17.22
CA GLU A 146 16.91 -4.34 17.15
C GLU A 146 17.29 -5.13 15.89
N GLU A 147 16.59 -6.23 15.61
CA GLU A 147 16.78 -7.04 14.40
C GLU A 147 16.55 -6.23 13.12
N CYS A 148 15.54 -5.38 13.10
CA CYS A 148 15.23 -4.54 11.94
C CYS A 148 16.29 -3.44 11.69
N VAL A 149 16.92 -2.91 12.74
CA VAL A 149 17.91 -1.82 12.65
C VAL A 149 19.31 -2.35 12.35
N HIS A 150 19.68 -3.52 12.88
CA HIS A 150 21.03 -4.09 12.72
C HIS A 150 21.30 -4.73 11.35
N LEU A 151 20.28 -4.90 10.51
CA LEU A 151 20.40 -5.40 9.14
C LEU A 151 20.57 -4.27 8.10
N ARG A 152 21.10 -3.11 8.52
CA ARG A 152 21.46 -1.98 7.64
C ARG A 152 22.90 -2.03 7.19
#